data_AF-A0A842SB55-F1
#
_entry.id   AF-A0A842SB55-F1
#
_cell.length_a   1.000
_cell.length_b   1.000
_cell.length_c   1.000
_cell.angle_alpha   90.00
_cell.angle_beta   90.00
_cell.angle_gamma   90.00
#
_symmetry.space_group_name_H-M   'P 1'
#
loop_
_entity.id
_entity.type
_entity.pdbx_description
1 polymer ?
#
loop_
_entity_poly.entity_id
_entity_poly.type
_entity_poly.pdbx_seq_one_letter_code
_entity_poly.pdbx_strand_id
1 'polypeptide(L)'
;FNNIQSLPESIGNLKRLEALYASRNNIFNIPESIGNLKKLHTLMLDHNQIRKVPESIGNLQNLKILNLSFNKINQIPSSIGRLSSLEEINLSRNNIRSFPNLNDLPKTIQSINLMENPLKELPDIFTKYREDANLKKIYIDEEYNHLFDKKAQRCWVDNRNYRL
;
A
#
# COMPACT_ATOMS: atom_id res chain seq x y z
N PHE A 1 -11.26 17.38 11.62
CA PHE A 1 -11.98 16.32 10.88
C PHE A 1 -12.65 16.95 9.68
N ASN A 2 -12.35 16.47 8.48
CA ASN A 2 -13.00 16.93 7.25
C ASN A 2 -14.02 15.87 6.79
N ASN A 3 -15.11 16.30 6.15
CA ASN A 3 -16.23 15.43 5.76
C ASN A 3 -16.21 15.07 4.26
N ILE A 4 -15.04 15.07 3.62
CA ILE A 4 -14.93 14.75 2.19
C ILE A 4 -15.32 13.28 2.02
N GLN A 5 -16.32 13.01 1.17
CA GLN A 5 -16.85 11.66 0.95
C GLN A 5 -16.27 10.99 -0.31
N SER A 6 -15.75 11.79 -1.24
CA SER A 6 -15.14 11.29 -2.47
C SER A 6 -14.11 12.28 -3.00
N LEU A 7 -13.10 11.77 -3.70
CA LEU A 7 -12.27 12.59 -4.57
C LEU A 7 -12.99 12.74 -5.92
N PRO A 8 -13.13 13.97 -6.46
CA PRO A 8 -13.80 14.18 -7.74
C PRO A 8 -12.94 13.66 -8.90
N GLU A 9 -13.58 13.24 -10.00
CA GLU A 9 -12.86 12.85 -11.22
C GLU A 9 -11.98 13.97 -11.80
N SER A 10 -12.30 15.22 -11.50
CA SER A 10 -11.47 16.37 -11.90
C SER A 10 -10.10 16.40 -11.23
N ILE A 11 -9.85 15.61 -10.17
CA ILE A 11 -8.53 15.54 -9.54
C ILE A 11 -7.46 15.16 -10.56
N GLY A 12 -7.76 14.27 -11.52
CA GLY A 12 -6.82 13.84 -12.55
C GLY A 12 -6.40 14.93 -13.53
N ASN A 13 -7.00 16.12 -13.48
CA ASN A 13 -6.60 17.30 -14.26
C ASN A 13 -5.42 18.05 -13.64
N LEU A 14 -5.09 17.78 -12.37
CA LEU A 14 -3.98 18.40 -11.67
C LEU A 14 -2.64 17.77 -12.10
N LYS A 15 -2.24 17.96 -13.37
CA LYS A 15 -1.06 17.30 -13.97
C LYS A 15 0.28 17.64 -13.31
N ARG A 16 0.30 18.70 -12.48
CA ARG A 16 1.46 19.14 -11.70
C ARG A 16 1.40 18.71 -10.23
N LEU A 17 0.36 17.99 -9.82
CA LEU A 17 0.23 17.55 -8.44
C LEU A 17 1.32 16.53 -8.10
N GLU A 18 2.02 16.81 -7.02
CA GLU A 18 3.21 16.11 -6.58
C GLU A 18 2.94 15.34 -5.28
N ALA A 19 2.15 15.92 -4.38
CA ALA A 19 1.65 15.24 -3.18
C ALA A 19 0.15 15.49 -2.98
N LEU A 20 -0.58 14.45 -2.60
CA LEU A 20 -1.99 14.50 -2.23
C LEU A 20 -2.16 13.98 -0.80
N TYR A 21 -2.60 14.86 0.10
CA TYR A 21 -2.92 14.55 1.48
C TYR A 21 -4.42 14.67 1.69
N ALA A 22 -5.10 13.55 1.86
CA ALA A 22 -6.55 13.48 2.11
C ALA A 22 -6.89 12.51 3.25
N SER A 23 -5.96 12.34 4.19
CA SER A 23 -6.12 11.53 5.39
C SER A 23 -7.25 12.02 6.30
N ARG A 24 -7.82 11.14 7.13
CA ARG A 24 -8.83 11.48 8.15
C ARG A 24 -10.07 12.17 7.58
N ASN A 25 -10.63 11.57 6.53
CA ASN A 25 -11.87 11.97 5.86
C ASN A 25 -12.87 10.79 5.84
N ASN A 26 -13.98 10.94 5.09
CA ASN A 26 -14.98 9.90 4.87
C ASN A 26 -14.93 9.36 3.42
N ILE A 27 -13.76 9.40 2.78
CA ILE A 27 -13.60 9.01 1.37
C ILE A 27 -13.90 7.52 1.24
N PHE A 28 -14.88 7.14 0.41
CA PHE A 28 -15.22 5.73 0.21
C PHE A 28 -14.72 5.15 -1.13
N ASN A 29 -14.37 6.00 -2.10
CA ASN A 29 -13.86 5.63 -3.42
C ASN A 29 -12.73 6.55 -3.88
N ILE A 30 -11.77 5.98 -4.61
CA ILE A 30 -10.74 6.70 -5.36
C ILE A 30 -11.16 6.69 -6.84
N PRO A 31 -11.22 7.84 -7.53
CA PRO A 31 -11.62 7.93 -8.94
C PRO A 31 -10.55 7.31 -9.86
N GLU A 32 -10.96 6.81 -11.02
CA GLU A 32 -10.04 6.22 -12.02
C GLU A 32 -9.08 7.28 -12.60
N SER A 33 -9.51 8.55 -12.62
CA SER A 33 -8.65 9.66 -13.01
C SER A 33 -7.43 9.88 -12.09
N ILE A 34 -7.34 9.22 -10.92
CA ILE A 34 -6.14 9.29 -10.08
C ILE A 34 -4.90 8.88 -10.86
N GLY A 35 -4.99 7.87 -11.75
CA GLY A 35 -3.88 7.39 -12.56
C GLY A 35 -3.33 8.40 -13.57
N ASN A 36 -3.99 9.56 -13.72
CA ASN A 36 -3.53 10.66 -14.57
C ASN A 36 -2.50 11.57 -13.90
N LEU A 37 -2.29 11.45 -12.58
CA LEU A 37 -1.39 12.29 -11.80
C LEU A 37 0.07 11.84 -11.94
N LYS A 38 0.64 11.98 -13.13
CA LYS A 38 1.95 11.41 -13.48
C LYS A 38 3.12 11.92 -12.64
N LYS A 39 3.00 13.09 -12.01
CA LYS A 39 4.03 13.67 -11.13
C LYS A 39 3.86 13.33 -9.66
N LEU A 40 2.80 12.61 -9.29
CA LEU A 40 2.50 12.32 -7.90
C LEU A 40 3.55 11.37 -7.32
N HIS A 41 4.23 11.80 -6.27
CA HIS A 41 5.20 11.02 -5.51
C HIS A 41 4.68 10.57 -4.15
N THR A 42 3.68 11.26 -3.60
CA THR A 42 3.10 10.94 -2.28
C THR A 42 1.58 10.96 -2.33
N LEU A 43 0.96 9.85 -1.89
CA LEU A 43 -0.49 9.71 -1.78
C LEU A 43 -0.87 9.22 -0.38
N MET A 44 -1.41 10.12 0.44
CA MET A 44 -1.88 9.83 1.81
C MET A 44 -3.41 9.82 1.84
N LEU A 45 -3.97 8.64 2.06
CA LEU A 45 -5.41 8.38 2.11
C LEU A 45 -5.80 7.58 3.35
N ASP A 46 -4.95 7.58 4.38
CA ASP A 46 -5.19 6.86 5.62
C ASP A 46 -6.39 7.41 6.40
N HIS A 47 -6.98 6.57 7.26
CA HIS A 47 -8.15 6.94 8.08
C HIS A 47 -9.32 7.43 7.21
N ASN A 48 -9.76 6.59 6.27
CA ASN A 48 -10.90 6.85 5.39
C ASN A 48 -11.84 5.63 5.38
N GLN A 49 -12.77 5.57 4.42
CA GLN A 49 -13.76 4.50 4.27
C GLN A 49 -13.58 3.73 2.95
N ILE A 50 -12.39 3.79 2.35
CA ILE A 50 -12.11 3.28 1.01
C ILE A 50 -12.29 1.77 0.98
N ARG A 51 -13.08 1.27 0.03
CA ARG A 51 -13.33 -0.18 -0.14
C ARG A 51 -12.57 -0.80 -1.30
N LYS A 52 -12.28 -0.02 -2.33
CA LYS A 52 -11.61 -0.46 -3.56
C LYS A 52 -10.58 0.56 -3.98
N VAL A 53 -9.44 0.06 -4.46
CA VAL A 53 -8.41 0.85 -5.13
C VAL A 53 -8.55 0.59 -6.64
N PRO A 54 -8.65 1.64 -7.48
CA PRO A 54 -8.83 1.50 -8.92
C PRO A 54 -7.60 0.90 -9.60
N GLU A 55 -7.78 0.21 -10.73
CA GLU A 55 -6.66 -0.37 -11.50
C GLU A 55 -5.76 0.73 -12.11
N SER A 56 -6.29 1.94 -12.30
CA SER A 56 -5.47 3.09 -12.70
C SER A 56 -4.43 3.51 -11.66
N ILE A 57 -4.44 3.00 -10.42
CA ILE A 57 -3.40 3.30 -9.43
C ILE A 57 -2.01 2.94 -9.97
N GLY A 58 -1.89 1.81 -10.69
CA GLY A 58 -0.64 1.37 -11.28
C GLY A 58 -0.07 2.29 -12.36
N ASN A 59 -0.83 3.31 -12.78
CA ASN A 59 -0.38 4.30 -13.76
C ASN A 59 0.46 5.44 -13.11
N LEU A 60 0.58 5.47 -11.78
CA LEU A 60 1.35 6.45 -11.01
C LEU A 60 2.84 6.09 -10.94
N GLN A 61 3.53 6.15 -12.07
CA GLN A 61 4.90 5.66 -12.22
C GLN A 61 5.94 6.36 -11.33
N ASN A 62 5.66 7.57 -10.83
CA ASN A 62 6.54 8.32 -9.92
C ASN A 62 6.14 8.21 -8.44
N LEU A 63 5.10 7.43 -8.11
CA LEU A 63 4.64 7.31 -6.74
C LEU A 63 5.67 6.55 -5.91
N LYS A 64 6.15 7.20 -4.84
CA LYS A 64 7.13 6.65 -3.90
C LYS A 64 6.47 6.16 -2.61
N ILE A 65 5.46 6.89 -2.13
CA ILE A 65 4.82 6.63 -0.85
C ILE A 65 3.30 6.54 -1.05
N LEU A 66 2.74 5.39 -0.68
CA LEU A 66 1.30 5.13 -0.68
C LEU A 66 0.83 4.70 0.71
N ASN A 67 0.02 5.52 1.37
CA ASN A 67 -0.61 5.17 2.64
C ASN A 67 -2.12 5.06 2.49
N LEU A 68 -2.63 3.84 2.66
CA LEU A 68 -4.04 3.47 2.64
C LEU A 68 -4.46 2.79 3.96
N SER A 69 -3.66 2.92 5.02
CA SER A 69 -3.98 2.31 6.31
C SER A 69 -5.30 2.84 6.90
N PHE A 70 -5.92 2.08 7.81
CA PHE A 70 -7.20 2.45 8.43
C PHE A 70 -8.28 2.75 7.38
N ASN A 71 -8.53 1.79 6.49
CA ASN A 71 -9.60 1.85 5.50
C ASN A 71 -10.43 0.56 5.54
N LYS A 72 -11.25 0.30 4.53
CA LYS A 72 -12.11 -0.89 4.41
C LYS A 72 -11.76 -1.71 3.17
N ILE A 73 -10.53 -1.62 2.69
CA ILE A 73 -10.08 -2.23 1.44
C ILE A 73 -10.10 -3.74 1.60
N ASN A 74 -10.76 -4.44 0.67
CA ASN A 74 -10.86 -5.90 0.69
C ASN A 74 -10.05 -6.60 -0.42
N GLN A 75 -9.67 -5.84 -1.45
CA GLN A 75 -8.90 -6.31 -2.61
C GLN A 75 -7.93 -5.22 -3.04
N ILE A 76 -6.71 -5.62 -3.37
CA ILE A 76 -5.70 -4.77 -3.96
C ILE A 76 -5.63 -5.08 -5.47
N PRO A 77 -5.68 -4.08 -6.36
CA PRO A 77 -5.62 -4.30 -7.79
C PRO A 77 -4.28 -4.89 -8.20
N SER A 78 -4.30 -5.73 -9.24
CA SER A 78 -3.09 -6.37 -9.77
C SER A 78 -2.07 -5.36 -10.30
N SER A 79 -2.54 -4.22 -10.80
CA SER A 79 -1.72 -3.10 -11.25
C SER A 79 -0.85 -2.46 -10.16
N ILE A 80 -1.02 -2.79 -8.87
CA ILE A 80 -0.13 -2.28 -7.81
C ILE A 80 1.35 -2.62 -8.09
N GLY A 81 1.61 -3.75 -8.75
CA GLY A 81 2.96 -4.13 -9.18
C GLY A 81 3.58 -3.21 -10.23
N ARG A 82 2.76 -2.45 -10.97
CA ARG A 82 3.22 -1.51 -12.00
C ARG A 82 3.77 -0.20 -11.43
N LEU A 83 3.67 0.03 -10.12
CA LEU A 83 4.19 1.24 -9.46
C LEU A 83 5.73 1.21 -9.38
N SER A 84 6.41 1.40 -10.52
CA SER A 84 7.85 1.18 -10.69
C SER A 84 8.77 1.97 -9.74
N SER A 85 8.31 3.07 -9.15
CA SER A 85 9.06 3.90 -8.19
C SER A 85 8.62 3.72 -6.73
N LEU A 86 7.71 2.79 -6.42
CA LEU A 86 7.16 2.66 -5.07
C LEU A 86 8.22 2.19 -4.08
N GLU A 87 8.40 2.94 -3.01
CA GLU A 87 9.36 2.66 -1.95
C GLU A 87 8.63 2.20 -0.68
N GLU A 88 7.49 2.81 -0.37
CA GLU A 88 6.74 2.53 0.85
C GLU A 88 5.26 2.35 0.57
N ILE A 89 4.70 1.25 1.08
CA ILE A 89 3.27 0.98 1.04
C ILE A 89 2.76 0.59 2.43
N ASN A 90 1.76 1.32 2.91
CA ASN A 90 1.07 1.00 4.15
C ASN A 90 -0.39 0.67 3.89
N LEU A 91 -0.76 -0.58 4.15
CA LEU A 91 -2.10 -1.15 3.98
C LEU A 91 -2.66 -1.67 5.30
N SER A 92 -2.04 -1.36 6.44
CA SER A 92 -2.46 -1.89 7.72
C SER A 92 -3.90 -1.52 8.07
N ARG A 93 -4.55 -2.33 8.90
CA ARG A 93 -5.92 -2.05 9.37
C ARG A 93 -6.90 -1.86 8.21
N ASN A 94 -6.99 -2.89 7.38
CA ASN A 94 -7.94 -3.01 6.29
C ASN A 94 -8.64 -4.38 6.36
N ASN A 95 -9.41 -4.76 5.33
CA ASN A 95 -10.12 -6.03 5.23
C ASN A 95 -9.50 -6.95 4.17
N ILE A 96 -8.19 -6.82 3.90
CA ILE A 96 -7.50 -7.52 2.83
C ILE A 96 -7.38 -9.00 3.20
N ARG A 97 -7.91 -9.88 2.35
CA ARG A 97 -7.87 -11.34 2.55
C ARG A 97 -6.78 -12.05 1.77
N SER A 98 -6.35 -11.43 0.68
CA SER A 98 -5.25 -11.89 -0.17
C SER A 98 -4.50 -10.68 -0.71
N PHE A 99 -3.20 -10.83 -0.87
CA PHE A 99 -2.34 -9.82 -1.46
C PHE A 99 -1.83 -10.34 -2.83
N PRO A 100 -1.76 -9.51 -3.89
CA PRO A 100 -1.30 -9.96 -5.20
C PRO A 100 0.11 -10.56 -5.16
N ASN A 101 0.44 -11.37 -6.17
CA ASN A 101 1.74 -12.03 -6.26
C ASN A 101 2.87 -11.00 -6.24
N LEU A 102 3.75 -11.14 -5.26
CA LEU A 102 4.80 -10.18 -4.97
C LEU A 102 5.96 -10.20 -5.98
N ASN A 103 6.03 -11.22 -6.86
CA ASN A 103 6.97 -11.20 -7.99
C ASN A 103 6.75 -9.98 -8.89
N ASP A 104 5.53 -9.43 -8.87
CA ASP A 104 5.17 -8.25 -9.64
C ASP A 104 5.41 -6.95 -8.87
N LEU A 105 5.77 -6.98 -7.57
CA LEU A 105 6.09 -5.74 -6.86
C LEU A 105 7.40 -5.13 -7.36
N PRO A 106 7.46 -3.78 -7.44
CA PRO A 106 8.64 -3.08 -7.90
C PRO A 106 9.84 -3.40 -7.01
N LYS A 107 11.02 -3.57 -7.64
CA LYS A 107 12.28 -3.83 -6.93
C LYS A 107 12.70 -2.67 -6.01
N THR A 108 12.06 -1.50 -6.14
CA THR A 108 12.29 -0.30 -5.32
C THR A 108 11.66 -0.39 -3.94
N ILE A 109 10.77 -1.36 -3.68
CA ILE A 109 10.03 -1.42 -2.42
C ILE A 109 10.99 -1.63 -1.24
N GLN A 110 10.89 -0.77 -0.24
CA GLN A 110 11.71 -0.74 0.97
C GLN A 110 10.90 -1.11 2.20
N SER A 111 9.63 -0.71 2.25
CA SER A 111 8.75 -0.99 3.37
C SER A 111 7.35 -1.38 2.94
N ILE A 112 6.85 -2.47 3.53
CA ILE A 112 5.48 -2.96 3.34
C ILE A 112 4.85 -3.15 4.72
N ASN A 113 3.69 -2.56 4.95
CA ASN A 113 2.90 -2.80 6.15
C ASN A 113 1.54 -3.43 5.81
N LEU A 114 1.33 -4.65 6.29
CA LEU A 114 0.13 -5.46 6.11
C LEU A 114 -0.57 -5.81 7.44
N MET A 115 -0.04 -5.33 8.57
CA MET A 115 -0.59 -5.57 9.92
C MET A 115 -2.10 -5.37 9.98
N GLU A 116 -2.77 -6.13 10.84
CA GLU A 116 -4.18 -5.98 11.14
C GLU A 116 -5.06 -6.09 9.88
N ASN A 117 -4.81 -7.11 9.08
CA ASN A 117 -5.66 -7.52 7.97
C ASN A 117 -6.03 -9.00 8.13
N PRO A 118 -7.25 -9.42 7.73
CA PRO A 118 -7.67 -10.82 7.77
C PRO A 118 -7.09 -11.62 6.60
N LEU A 119 -5.76 -11.57 6.42
CA LEU A 119 -5.05 -12.31 5.39
C LEU A 119 -5.24 -13.81 5.63
N LYS A 120 -5.48 -14.58 4.57
CA LYS A 120 -5.56 -16.05 4.70
C LYS A 120 -4.18 -16.69 4.69
N GLU A 121 -3.27 -16.05 3.96
CA GLU A 121 -1.91 -16.50 3.75
C GLU A 121 -1.05 -15.28 3.40
N LEU A 122 0.22 -15.32 3.77
CA LEU A 122 1.22 -14.42 3.20
C LEU A 122 1.73 -15.02 1.90
N PRO A 123 1.96 -14.22 0.85
CA PRO A 123 2.49 -14.77 -0.40
C PRO A 123 3.92 -15.31 -0.19
N ASP A 124 4.23 -16.45 -0.83
CA ASP A 124 5.47 -17.23 -0.66
C ASP A 124 6.79 -16.45 -0.86
N ILE A 125 6.76 -15.27 -1.50
CA ILE A 125 7.99 -14.47 -1.64
C ILE A 125 8.54 -14.02 -0.29
N PHE A 126 7.67 -13.87 0.72
CA PHE A 126 8.12 -13.43 2.03
C PHE A 126 8.85 -14.57 2.77
N THR A 127 8.53 -15.81 2.43
CA THR A 127 9.11 -17.02 3.03
C THR A 127 10.41 -17.43 2.34
N LYS A 128 10.59 -17.08 1.06
CA LYS A 128 11.88 -17.17 0.35
C LYS A 128 12.59 -15.82 0.39
N TYR A 129 13.59 -15.70 1.28
CA TYR A 129 14.55 -14.60 1.33
C TYR A 129 14.75 -13.95 -0.06
N ARG A 130 14.17 -12.75 -0.27
CA ARG A 130 14.42 -12.00 -1.50
C ARG A 130 15.85 -11.48 -1.39
N GLU A 131 16.79 -12.09 -2.12
CA GLU A 131 18.17 -11.59 -2.18
C GLU A 131 18.28 -10.18 -2.79
N ASP A 132 17.21 -9.65 -3.40
CA ASP A 132 17.15 -8.25 -3.83
C ASP A 132 17.14 -7.32 -2.58
N ALA A 133 18.32 -6.72 -2.32
CA ALA A 133 18.75 -5.93 -1.18
C ALA A 133 17.91 -4.67 -0.79
N ASN A 134 16.74 -4.44 -1.36
CA ASN A 134 16.00 -3.19 -1.18
C ASN A 134 14.90 -3.26 -0.12
N LEU A 135 14.28 -4.43 0.11
CA LEU A 135 13.26 -4.55 1.15
C LEU A 135 13.95 -4.51 2.53
N LYS A 136 13.70 -3.43 3.26
CA LYS A 136 14.28 -3.19 4.58
C LYS A 136 13.36 -3.65 5.70
N LYS A 137 12.04 -3.47 5.53
CA LYS A 137 11.06 -3.72 6.60
C LYS A 137 9.76 -4.29 6.06
N ILE A 138 9.24 -5.29 6.75
CA ILE A 138 7.90 -5.81 6.60
C ILE A 138 7.22 -5.79 7.98
N TYR A 139 5.99 -5.28 8.02
CA TYR A 139 5.14 -5.27 9.20
C TYR A 139 3.97 -6.20 8.94
N ILE A 140 3.86 -7.28 9.72
CA ILE A 140 2.88 -8.36 9.59
C ILE A 140 2.49 -8.85 10.99
N ASP A 141 1.26 -9.34 11.14
CA ASP A 141 0.78 -9.80 12.43
C ASP A 141 1.62 -10.98 12.95
N GLU A 142 1.76 -11.08 14.28
CA GLU A 142 2.67 -12.06 14.90
C GLU A 142 2.37 -13.50 14.52
N GLU A 143 1.11 -13.79 14.19
CA GLU A 143 0.68 -15.11 13.72
C GLU A 143 1.44 -15.57 12.48
N TYR A 144 1.96 -14.66 11.65
CA TYR A 144 2.71 -14.99 10.44
C TYR A 144 4.22 -15.15 10.66
N ASN A 145 4.75 -14.83 11.85
CA ASN A 145 6.19 -14.86 12.12
C ASN A 145 6.83 -16.23 11.80
N HIS A 146 6.09 -17.31 12.03
CA HIS A 146 6.56 -18.68 11.81
C HIS A 146 6.87 -19.00 10.33
N LEU A 147 6.37 -18.18 9.39
CA LEU A 147 6.63 -18.31 7.95
C LEU A 147 8.03 -17.79 7.54
N PHE A 148 8.73 -17.11 8.45
CA PHE A 148 10.04 -16.52 8.21
C PHE A 148 11.12 -17.27 8.98
N ASP A 149 12.26 -17.50 8.35
CA ASP A 149 13.43 -18.00 9.07
C ASP A 149 13.93 -16.96 10.11
N LYS A 150 14.75 -17.41 11.07
CA LYS A 150 15.27 -16.54 12.15
C LYS A 150 16.09 -15.35 11.63
N LYS A 151 16.72 -15.45 10.45
CA LYS A 151 17.49 -14.36 9.84
C LYS A 151 16.53 -13.32 9.27
N ALA A 152 15.53 -13.74 8.51
CA ALA A 152 14.49 -12.87 7.96
C ALA A 152 13.68 -12.16 9.05
N GLN A 153 13.31 -12.87 10.13
CA GLN A 153 12.64 -12.27 11.29
C GLN A 153 13.46 -11.13 11.92
N ARG A 154 14.79 -11.30 12.03
CA ARG A 154 15.68 -10.27 12.59
C ARG A 154 15.95 -9.12 11.63
N CYS A 155 16.00 -9.39 10.33
CA CYS A 155 16.40 -8.42 9.32
C CYS A 155 15.25 -7.53 8.86
N TRP A 156 14.04 -8.07 8.77
CA TRP A 156 12.94 -7.41 8.06
C TRP A 156 11.65 -7.33 8.86
N VAL A 157 11.34 -8.32 9.69
CA VAL A 157 10.06 -8.36 10.41
C VAL A 157 10.11 -7.42 11.61
N ASP A 158 9.25 -6.40 11.61
CA ASP A 158 9.08 -5.49 12.73
C ASP A 158 7.63 -5.54 13.22
N ASN A 159 7.43 -6.08 14.43
CA ASN A 159 6.11 -6.22 15.05
C ASN A 159 5.79 -5.07 16.01
N ARG A 160 6.66 -4.05 16.10
CA ARG A 160 6.36 -2.88 16.91
C ARG A 160 5.19 -2.14 16.30
N ASN A 161 4.20 -1.81 17.13
CA ASN A 161 3.01 -1.07 16.72
C ASN A 161 3.40 0.12 15.83
N TYR A 162 3.04 0.07 14.55
CA TYR A 162 3.21 1.17 13.61
C TYR A 162 2.17 2.25 13.96
N ARG A 163 2.41 2.96 15.07
CA ARG A 163 1.58 4.09 15.51
C ARG A 163 2.07 5.32 14.75
N LEU A 164 1.39 5.65 13.66
CA LEU A 164 1.36 7.00 13.10
C LEU A 164 0.06 7.69 13.52
#